data_AF-A0A8T1VZK2-F1
#
_entry.id   AF-A0A8T1VZK2-F1
#
_cell.length_a   1.000
_cell.length_b   1.000
_cell.length_c   1.000
_cell.angle_alpha   90.00
_cell.angle_beta   90.00
_cell.angle_gamma   90.00
#
_symmetry.space_group_name_H-M   'P 1'
#
loop_
_entity.id
_entity.type
_entity.pdbx_description
1 polymer ?
#
loop_
_entity_poly.entity_id
_entity_poly.type
_entity_poly.pdbx_seq_one_letter_code
_entity_poly.pdbx_strand_id
1 'polypeptide(L)'
;MGEGGGSGNDAGLRETPVDDPYIVYRGPPDYTFCSLPYTETRYASITDQYTQDHIYRMTSVYDTRIETALSDLNAGLGTAFVNTENEITTRSCRWFDLYAGMYDYYHVVSCQYNVFIENFGTEPLWAYQMFYNDVLPPGGATNEDMQLWAKVRYKYLDRRALYINGAGLGATSGENPDNTNVQEDTAGTGAASNVATSIVAVDGQRSAIFSGEYKPGMFRRNINLDSEVENWTAVTTNPALPEKLLIRIKPVNDGISVSDANIYGDDLRYKIQVKLNYLVEFKQLKQGLQWPVQRQPLTVTVAQSVFSTN
;
A
#
# COMPACT_ATOMS: atom_id res chain seq x y z
N MET A 1 -13.03 50.32 -21.15
CA MET A 1 -12.35 51.02 -20.05
C MET A 1 -11.83 49.96 -19.12
N GLY A 2 -10.55 49.76 -18.84
CA GLY A 2 -9.31 50.25 -19.42
C GLY A 2 -8.32 49.07 -19.37
N GLU A 3 -7.27 49.15 -20.19
CA GLU A 3 -6.28 48.12 -20.42
C GLU A 3 -5.60 47.66 -19.13
N GLY A 4 -5.75 46.37 -18.79
CA GLY A 4 -4.89 45.69 -17.83
C GLY A 4 -3.55 45.42 -18.49
N GLY A 5 -2.62 46.36 -18.36
CA GLY A 5 -1.28 46.29 -18.93
C GLY A 5 -0.51 45.07 -18.42
N GLY A 6 -0.38 44.07 -19.28
CA GLY A 6 0.63 43.03 -19.14
C GLY A 6 2.04 43.62 -19.35
N SER A 7 3.05 42.93 -18.82
CA SER A 7 4.44 43.35 -18.58
C SER A 7 5.28 43.86 -19.77
N GLY A 8 4.68 44.14 -20.94
CA GLY A 8 5.32 44.89 -22.02
C GLY A 8 6.58 44.25 -22.61
N ASN A 9 6.79 42.94 -22.42
CA ASN A 9 7.95 42.22 -22.96
C ASN A 9 7.50 41.20 -24.04
N ASP A 10 7.86 41.48 -25.29
CA ASP A 10 7.63 40.61 -26.46
C ASP A 10 8.55 39.38 -26.51
N ALA A 11 9.33 39.12 -25.46
CA ALA A 11 10.20 37.96 -25.37
C ALA A 11 10.11 37.31 -23.98
N GLY A 12 9.24 36.30 -23.88
CA GLY A 12 9.40 35.20 -22.93
C GLY A 12 9.02 35.51 -21.48
N LEU A 13 7.72 35.63 -21.20
CA LEU A 13 6.95 35.02 -20.10
C LEU A 13 5.62 35.79 -19.99
N ARG A 14 4.49 35.12 -20.25
CA ARG A 14 3.16 35.70 -20.06
C ARG A 14 2.70 35.40 -18.63
N GLU A 15 2.35 36.44 -17.87
CA GLU A 15 1.72 36.29 -16.55
C GLU A 15 0.34 35.64 -16.69
N THR A 16 -0.03 34.80 -15.71
CA THR A 16 -1.40 34.31 -15.60
C THR A 16 -2.35 35.48 -15.32
N PRO A 17 -3.59 35.47 -15.83
CA PRO A 17 -4.58 36.49 -15.50
C PRO A 17 -4.70 36.70 -13.99
N VAL A 18 -4.84 37.95 -13.56
CA VAL A 18 -5.07 38.29 -12.15
C VAL A 18 -6.47 37.82 -11.76
N ASP A 19 -6.56 36.97 -10.73
CA ASP A 19 -7.84 36.50 -10.20
C ASP A 19 -8.64 37.65 -9.57
N ASP A 20 -9.96 37.67 -9.80
CA ASP A 20 -10.86 38.70 -9.29
C ASP A 20 -11.10 38.52 -7.78
N PRO A 21 -10.67 39.46 -6.91
CA PRO A 21 -10.58 39.24 -5.46
C PRO A 21 -11.92 39.50 -4.74
N TYR A 22 -13.03 38.95 -5.23
CA TYR A 22 -14.35 39.14 -4.60
C TYR A 22 -14.44 38.58 -3.16
N ILE A 23 -13.49 37.73 -2.75
CA ILE A 23 -13.36 37.25 -1.37
C ILE A 23 -11.91 37.47 -0.92
N VAL A 24 -11.70 38.46 -0.05
CA VAL A 24 -10.38 38.76 0.53
C VAL A 24 -10.29 38.18 1.94
N TYR A 25 -9.45 37.17 2.12
CA TYR A 25 -9.16 36.60 3.44
C TYR A 25 -8.00 37.33 4.11
N ARG A 26 -8.14 37.63 5.41
CA ARG A 26 -7.06 38.18 6.23
C ARG A 26 -6.39 37.04 6.99
N GLY A 27 -5.61 36.22 6.27
CA GLY A 27 -4.97 35.02 6.81
C GLY A 27 -5.60 33.72 6.33
N PRO A 28 -5.06 32.57 6.74
CA PRO A 28 -5.62 31.26 6.40
C PRO A 28 -7.00 31.05 7.04
N PRO A 29 -7.86 30.22 6.44
CA PRO A 29 -9.21 29.95 6.96
C PRO A 29 -9.16 29.08 8.23
N ASP A 30 -10.17 29.19 9.11
CA ASP A 30 -10.27 28.44 10.37
C ASP A 30 -10.39 26.91 10.19
N TYR A 31 -10.81 26.47 9.01
CA TYR A 31 -10.86 25.08 8.59
C TYR A 31 -10.55 24.98 7.10
N THR A 32 -10.09 23.83 6.65
CA THR A 32 -9.85 23.58 5.23
C THR A 32 -9.94 22.10 4.90
N PHE A 33 -10.35 21.80 3.66
CA PHE A 33 -10.28 20.46 3.10
C PHE A 33 -9.07 20.37 2.17
N CYS A 34 -8.32 19.28 2.27
CA CYS A 34 -7.18 19.05 1.41
C CYS A 34 -7.04 17.56 1.08
N SER A 35 -6.44 17.30 -0.09
CA SER A 35 -6.09 15.96 -0.54
C SER A 35 -4.62 15.72 -0.26
N LEU A 36 -4.30 14.75 0.60
CA LEU A 36 -2.93 14.40 0.97
C LEU A 36 -2.56 13.05 0.35
N PRO A 37 -1.62 13.01 -0.61
CA PRO A 37 -1.15 11.76 -1.17
C PRO A 37 -0.05 11.14 -0.30
N TYR A 38 -0.12 9.83 -0.15
CA TYR A 38 0.95 8.97 0.33
C TYR A 38 1.28 7.94 -0.74
N THR A 39 2.56 7.77 -1.03
CA THR A 39 3.03 6.83 -2.03
C THR A 39 4.24 6.08 -1.53
N GLU A 40 4.21 4.76 -1.64
CA GLU A 40 5.30 3.89 -1.25
C GLU A 40 5.56 2.86 -2.36
N THR A 41 6.82 2.50 -2.57
CA THR A 41 7.20 1.35 -3.39
C THR A 41 8.19 0.52 -2.58
N ARG A 42 7.92 -0.77 -2.45
CA ARG A 42 8.82 -1.72 -1.78
C ARG A 42 9.07 -2.92 -2.68
N TYR A 43 10.28 -3.43 -2.55
CA TYR A 43 10.67 -4.72 -3.11
C TYR A 43 10.85 -5.66 -1.93
N ALA A 44 10.16 -6.79 -1.95
CA ALA A 44 10.31 -7.86 -0.99
C ALA A 44 11.11 -8.98 -1.66
N SER A 45 12.20 -9.35 -1.00
CA SER A 45 13.05 -10.46 -1.40
C SER A 45 13.34 -11.24 -0.12
N ILE A 46 12.41 -12.11 0.27
CA ILE A 46 12.43 -12.78 1.57
C ILE A 46 12.45 -14.29 1.37
N THR A 47 13.06 -15.00 2.32
CA THR A 47 13.24 -16.45 2.30
C THR A 47 12.57 -17.07 3.52
N ASP A 48 12.01 -18.27 3.34
CA ASP A 48 11.35 -19.07 4.37
C ASP A 48 10.26 -18.31 5.14
N GLN A 49 9.41 -17.56 4.43
CA GLN A 49 8.35 -16.77 5.07
C GLN A 49 6.96 -17.36 4.83
N TYR A 50 6.23 -17.61 5.92
CA TYR A 50 4.89 -18.18 5.87
C TYR A 50 3.83 -17.13 5.53
N THR A 51 3.96 -15.90 6.03
CA THR A 51 3.12 -14.76 5.62
C THR A 51 3.90 -13.47 5.68
N GLN A 52 3.69 -12.57 4.72
CA GLN A 52 4.22 -11.21 4.76
C GLN A 52 3.08 -10.18 4.71
N ASP A 53 2.97 -9.39 5.78
CA ASP A 53 1.90 -8.38 5.92
C ASP A 53 2.40 -6.98 5.58
N HIS A 54 1.55 -6.22 4.88
CA HIS A 54 1.67 -4.77 4.71
C HIS A 54 0.40 -4.11 5.21
N ILE A 55 0.55 -3.20 6.18
CA ILE A 55 -0.56 -2.63 6.91
C ILE A 55 -0.55 -1.11 6.75
N TYR A 56 -1.71 -0.56 6.37
CA TYR A 56 -1.90 0.87 6.15
C TYR A 56 -3.09 1.39 6.94
N ARG A 57 -2.96 2.54 7.60
CA ARG A 57 -4.07 3.19 8.30
C ARG A 57 -4.95 3.94 7.32
N MET A 58 -6.22 3.61 7.30
CA MET A 58 -7.21 4.29 6.45
C MET A 58 -7.74 5.56 7.09
N THR A 59 -7.55 5.72 8.41
CA THR A 59 -8.08 6.84 9.20
C THR A 59 -7.01 7.83 9.68
N SER A 60 -5.72 7.61 9.39
CA SER A 60 -4.63 8.48 9.84
C SER A 60 -3.77 8.97 8.68
N VAL A 61 -3.50 10.29 8.66
CA VAL A 61 -2.52 10.95 7.78
C VAL A 61 -1.24 11.36 8.52
N TYR A 62 -1.28 11.33 9.85
CA TYR A 62 -0.12 11.51 10.71
C TYR A 62 0.82 10.30 10.61
N ASP A 63 0.26 9.09 10.65
CA ASP A 63 0.99 7.84 10.44
C ASP A 63 0.22 6.87 9.56
N THR A 64 0.64 6.80 8.30
CA THR A 64 -0.09 6.06 7.25
C THR A 64 0.21 4.56 7.21
N ARG A 65 1.37 4.13 7.72
CA ARG A 65 1.84 2.75 7.59
C ARG A 65 2.27 2.19 8.94
N ILE A 66 1.86 0.97 9.23
CA ILE A 66 2.31 0.23 10.40
C ILE A 66 3.50 -0.65 10.02
N GLU A 67 4.52 -0.60 10.86
CA GLU A 67 5.66 -1.51 10.79
C GLU A 67 5.31 -2.87 11.39
N THR A 68 6.01 -3.90 10.93
CA THR A 68 5.79 -5.27 11.36
C THR A 68 7.10 -5.89 11.82
N ALA A 69 7.03 -6.73 12.85
CA ALA A 69 8.13 -7.61 13.26
C ALA A 69 7.83 -9.04 12.83
N LEU A 70 8.84 -9.90 12.89
CA LEU A 70 8.68 -11.34 12.69
C LEU A 70 8.39 -12.01 14.04
N SER A 71 7.45 -12.94 14.02
CA SER A 71 7.13 -13.87 15.10
C SER A 71 7.16 -15.28 14.55
N ASP A 72 7.66 -16.23 15.32
CA ASP A 72 7.73 -17.64 14.93
C ASP A 72 6.60 -18.42 15.61
N LEU A 73 5.68 -18.96 14.81
CA LEU A 73 4.58 -19.79 15.30
C LEU A 73 5.03 -21.21 15.65
N ASN A 74 6.16 -21.69 15.13
CA ASN A 74 6.68 -23.05 15.36
C ASN A 74 8.01 -23.03 16.15
N ALA A 75 8.12 -22.13 17.13
CA ALA A 75 9.35 -21.91 17.87
C ALA A 75 9.83 -23.18 18.61
N GLY A 76 11.10 -23.56 18.39
CA GLY A 76 11.85 -24.52 19.21
C GLY A 76 12.35 -25.78 18.50
N LEU A 77 11.65 -26.24 17.45
CA LEU A 77 12.06 -27.42 16.67
C LEU A 77 12.10 -27.16 15.17
N GLY A 78 11.28 -26.25 14.66
CA GLY A 78 11.17 -25.86 13.25
C GLY A 78 10.95 -24.34 13.13
N THR A 79 10.42 -23.88 12.00
CA THR A 79 10.16 -22.44 11.78
C THR A 79 8.88 -22.18 10.98
N ALA A 80 8.12 -21.18 11.40
CA ALA A 80 6.97 -20.63 10.68
C ALA A 80 6.86 -19.12 10.94
N PHE A 81 7.56 -18.31 10.12
CA PHE A 81 7.62 -16.87 10.31
C PHE A 81 6.36 -16.14 9.82
N VAL A 82 5.72 -15.43 10.74
CA VAL A 82 4.56 -14.55 10.50
C VAL A 82 4.85 -13.14 10.96
N ASN A 83 4.07 -12.18 10.46
CA ASN A 83 4.19 -10.80 10.90
C ASN A 83 3.26 -10.47 12.08
N THR A 84 3.79 -9.68 13.01
CA THR A 84 3.03 -8.99 14.06
C THR A 84 3.23 -7.49 13.93
N GLU A 85 2.27 -6.69 14.39
CA GLU A 85 2.41 -5.23 14.43
C GLU A 85 3.55 -4.83 15.39
N ASN A 86 4.42 -3.93 14.94
CA ASN A 86 5.52 -3.40 15.73
C ASN A 86 5.83 -1.97 15.28
N GLU A 87 5.43 -0.98 16.07
CA GLU A 87 5.39 0.42 15.63
C GLU A 87 6.53 1.23 16.24
N ILE A 88 7.50 1.60 15.41
CA ILE A 88 8.70 2.33 15.85
C ILE A 88 8.85 3.68 15.15
N THR A 89 8.33 3.82 13.93
CA THR A 89 8.52 5.04 13.10
C THR A 89 7.22 5.56 12.53
N THR A 90 6.94 6.84 12.76
CA THR A 90 5.82 7.59 12.16
C THR A 90 6.11 7.93 10.69
N ARG A 91 5.13 7.72 9.79
CA ARG A 91 5.20 8.11 8.37
C ARG A 91 3.99 8.92 7.94
N SER A 92 4.15 10.24 7.93
CA SER A 92 3.10 11.16 7.53
C SER A 92 2.88 11.22 6.01
N CYS A 93 1.68 11.62 5.60
CA CYS A 93 1.41 11.93 4.20
C CYS A 93 2.23 13.13 3.72
N ARG A 94 2.38 13.25 2.39
CA ARG A 94 2.94 14.47 1.81
C ARG A 94 2.04 15.65 2.17
N TRP A 95 2.67 16.80 2.44
CA TRP A 95 2.02 18.05 2.86
C TRP A 95 1.39 18.03 4.26
N PHE A 96 1.43 16.90 4.98
CA PHE A 96 0.86 16.84 6.33
C PHE A 96 1.50 17.87 7.27
N ASP A 97 2.83 17.94 7.32
CA ASP A 97 3.55 18.85 8.23
C ASP A 97 3.22 20.34 7.97
N LEU A 98 2.90 20.69 6.72
CA LEU A 98 2.46 22.05 6.37
C LEU A 98 1.12 22.37 7.07
N TYR A 99 0.12 21.50 6.90
CA TYR A 99 -1.20 21.70 7.49
C TYR A 99 -1.19 21.50 9.01
N ALA A 100 -0.43 20.52 9.53
CA ALA A 100 -0.18 20.33 10.95
C ALA A 100 0.58 21.51 11.58
N GLY A 101 1.33 22.27 10.77
CA GLY A 101 1.92 23.54 11.16
C GLY A 101 0.87 24.64 11.41
N MET A 102 -0.26 24.59 10.71
CA MET A 102 -1.30 25.63 10.71
C MET A 102 -2.49 25.33 11.63
N TYR A 103 -2.84 24.04 11.77
CA TYR A 103 -4.05 23.58 12.48
C TYR A 103 -3.70 22.64 13.63
N ASP A 104 -4.59 22.55 14.62
CA ASP A 104 -4.42 21.68 15.80
C ASP A 104 -5.05 20.29 15.62
N TYR A 105 -6.11 20.19 14.81
CA TYR A 105 -6.87 18.94 14.63
C TYR A 105 -7.08 18.58 13.16
N TYR A 106 -7.21 17.28 12.91
CA TYR A 106 -7.60 16.73 11.62
C TYR A 106 -8.66 15.64 11.75
N HIS A 107 -9.41 15.43 10.67
CA HIS A 107 -10.34 14.32 10.48
C HIS A 107 -10.20 13.77 9.05
N VAL A 108 -10.00 12.47 8.91
CA VAL A 108 -9.96 11.82 7.59
C VAL A 108 -11.39 11.52 7.16
N VAL A 109 -11.85 12.17 6.09
CA VAL A 109 -13.21 11.96 5.54
C VAL A 109 -13.28 10.69 4.71
N SER A 110 -12.25 10.45 3.90
CA SER A 110 -12.15 9.26 3.05
C SER A 110 -10.72 9.04 2.61
N CYS A 111 -10.37 7.79 2.32
CA CYS A 111 -9.09 7.41 1.72
C CYS A 111 -9.34 6.58 0.46
N GLN A 112 -8.87 7.06 -0.68
CA GLN A 112 -8.82 6.30 -1.91
C GLN A 112 -7.50 5.53 -1.97
N TYR A 113 -7.58 4.21 -2.06
CA TYR A 113 -6.40 3.36 -2.11
C TYR A 113 -6.24 2.71 -3.49
N ASN A 114 -4.99 2.60 -3.91
CA ASN A 114 -4.57 1.83 -5.07
C ASN A 114 -3.27 1.08 -4.71
N VAL A 115 -3.39 -0.24 -4.58
CA VAL A 115 -2.30 -1.15 -4.27
C VAL A 115 -2.03 -1.99 -5.51
N PHE A 116 -0.85 -1.85 -6.07
CA PHE A 116 -0.34 -2.67 -7.16
C PHE A 116 0.69 -3.66 -6.60
N ILE A 117 0.56 -4.93 -6.98
CA ILE A 117 1.46 -6.01 -6.59
C ILE A 117 1.89 -6.76 -7.84
N GLU A 118 3.18 -7.03 -7.98
CA GLU A 118 3.74 -7.83 -9.06
C GLU A 118 4.64 -8.91 -8.49
N ASN A 119 4.41 -10.16 -8.88
CA ASN A 119 5.29 -11.27 -8.58
C ASN A 119 6.48 -11.27 -9.55
N PHE A 120 7.70 -11.33 -9.01
CA PHE A 120 8.92 -11.50 -9.80
C PHE A 120 9.69 -12.78 -9.45
N GLY A 121 9.14 -13.61 -8.55
CA GLY A 121 9.68 -14.90 -8.18
C GLY A 121 9.37 -16.00 -9.20
N THR A 122 10.10 -17.10 -9.06
CA THR A 122 9.84 -18.36 -9.77
C THR A 122 8.71 -19.17 -9.14
N GLU A 123 8.27 -18.76 -7.94
CA GLU A 123 7.18 -19.38 -7.18
C GLU A 123 5.90 -18.52 -7.27
N PRO A 124 4.73 -19.15 -7.43
CA PRO A 124 3.45 -18.44 -7.36
C PRO A 124 3.12 -18.00 -5.94
N LEU A 125 2.27 -16.99 -5.81
CA LEU A 125 1.85 -16.47 -4.51
C LEU A 125 0.39 -16.00 -4.50
N TRP A 126 -0.19 -15.92 -3.31
CA TRP A 126 -1.50 -15.34 -3.07
C TRP A 126 -1.37 -13.94 -2.47
N ALA A 127 -2.16 -13.00 -3.00
CA ALA A 127 -2.31 -11.67 -2.45
C ALA A 127 -3.73 -11.49 -1.91
N TYR A 128 -3.84 -11.22 -0.61
CA TYR A 128 -5.09 -10.98 0.09
C TYR A 128 -5.21 -9.52 0.48
N GLN A 129 -6.40 -8.97 0.29
CA GLN A 129 -6.80 -7.64 0.75
C GLN A 129 -7.95 -7.78 1.73
N MET A 130 -7.76 -7.24 2.93
CA MET A 130 -8.80 -7.17 3.96
C MET A 130 -8.67 -5.88 4.77
N PHE A 131 -9.68 -5.63 5.59
CA PHE A 131 -9.65 -4.55 6.56
C PHE A 131 -9.72 -5.14 7.96
N TYR A 132 -9.23 -4.41 8.95
CA TYR A 132 -9.34 -4.74 10.37
C TYR A 132 -9.18 -3.49 11.25
N ASN A 133 -9.46 -3.63 12.54
CA ASN A 133 -9.29 -2.57 13.54
C ASN A 133 -8.14 -2.93 14.50
N ASP A 134 -8.45 -3.32 15.74
CA ASP A 134 -7.47 -3.56 16.80
C ASP A 134 -6.90 -4.99 16.76
N VAL A 135 -7.72 -5.96 16.36
CA VAL A 135 -7.31 -7.37 16.32
C VAL A 135 -6.83 -7.73 14.93
N LEU A 136 -5.51 -7.94 14.80
CA LEU A 136 -4.90 -8.45 13.57
C LEU A 136 -5.47 -9.84 13.23
N PRO A 137 -5.92 -10.07 11.98
CA PRO A 137 -6.32 -11.40 11.53
C PRO A 137 -5.18 -12.42 11.71
N PRO A 138 -5.48 -13.66 12.14
CA PRO A 138 -4.46 -14.64 12.53
C PRO A 138 -3.48 -14.91 11.38
N GLY A 139 -2.18 -14.74 11.63
CA GLY A 139 -1.12 -14.98 10.64
C GLY A 139 -0.95 -16.45 10.26
N GLY A 140 -1.38 -17.37 11.13
CA GLY A 140 -1.30 -18.82 10.93
C GLY A 140 -2.34 -19.41 9.98
N ALA A 141 -3.38 -18.66 9.60
CA ALA A 141 -4.49 -19.18 8.80
C ALA A 141 -4.03 -19.71 7.43
N THR A 142 -4.67 -20.79 6.96
CA THR A 142 -4.39 -21.42 5.66
C THR A 142 -4.94 -20.58 4.50
N ASN A 143 -4.50 -20.86 3.26
CA ASN A 143 -5.04 -20.19 2.09
C ASN A 143 -6.54 -20.48 1.93
N GLU A 144 -6.95 -21.73 2.17
CA GLU A 144 -8.36 -22.15 2.10
C GLU A 144 -9.23 -21.40 3.10
N ASP A 145 -8.78 -21.28 4.36
CA ASP A 145 -9.51 -20.54 5.39
C ASP A 145 -9.72 -19.08 4.99
N MET A 146 -8.66 -18.42 4.53
CA MET A 146 -8.69 -17.00 4.18
C MET A 146 -9.60 -16.69 2.99
N GLN A 147 -9.72 -17.62 2.04
CA GLN A 147 -10.62 -17.47 0.88
C GLN A 147 -12.10 -17.54 1.26
N LEU A 148 -12.41 -18.17 2.40
CA LEU A 148 -13.77 -18.27 2.94
C LEU A 148 -14.15 -17.08 3.84
N TRP A 149 -13.19 -16.24 4.23
CA TRP A 149 -13.46 -15.11 5.12
C TRP A 149 -14.31 -14.03 4.44
N ALA A 150 -15.30 -13.54 5.19
CA ALA A 150 -16.18 -12.48 4.70
C ALA A 150 -15.41 -11.18 4.40
N LYS A 151 -15.76 -10.56 3.27
CA LYS A 151 -15.17 -9.29 2.79
C LYS A 151 -13.66 -9.32 2.56
N VAL A 152 -13.06 -10.51 2.42
CA VAL A 152 -11.68 -10.65 1.94
C VAL A 152 -11.69 -10.72 0.42
N ARG A 153 -10.83 -9.93 -0.22
CA ARG A 153 -10.56 -10.04 -1.66
C ARG A 153 -9.22 -10.71 -1.84
N TYR A 154 -9.11 -11.60 -2.80
CA TYR A 154 -7.87 -12.32 -3.06
C TYR A 154 -7.58 -12.40 -4.55
N LYS A 155 -6.30 -12.53 -4.89
CA LYS A 155 -5.83 -12.75 -6.26
C LYS A 155 -4.65 -13.73 -6.23
N TYR A 156 -4.70 -14.70 -7.14
CA TYR A 156 -3.58 -15.58 -7.42
C TYR A 156 -2.60 -14.86 -8.35
N LEU A 157 -1.31 -14.85 -8.01
CA LEU A 157 -0.25 -14.33 -8.85
C LEU A 157 0.67 -15.45 -9.30
N ASP A 158 0.71 -15.69 -10.60
CA ASP A 158 1.56 -16.75 -11.16
C ASP A 158 3.04 -16.31 -11.18
N ARG A 159 3.90 -17.30 -11.39
CA ARG A 159 5.36 -17.18 -11.44
C ARG A 159 5.84 -16.33 -12.62
N ARG A 160 7.02 -15.75 -12.47
CA ARG A 160 7.78 -15.10 -13.55
C ARG A 160 9.13 -15.77 -13.69
N ALA A 161 9.29 -16.64 -14.69
CA ALA A 161 10.58 -17.19 -15.05
C ALA A 161 10.84 -17.01 -16.56
N LEU A 162 12.02 -16.51 -16.90
CA LEU A 162 12.50 -16.42 -18.27
C LEU A 162 13.78 -17.23 -18.36
N TYR A 163 13.80 -18.22 -19.24
CA TYR A 163 15.02 -18.96 -19.53
C TYR A 163 15.80 -18.25 -20.65
N ILE A 164 17.11 -18.13 -20.46
CA ILE A 164 18.05 -17.66 -21.48
C ILE A 164 18.86 -18.88 -21.92
N ASN A 165 18.76 -19.25 -23.19
CA ASN A 165 19.58 -20.33 -23.74
C ASN A 165 21.05 -19.88 -23.86
N GLY A 166 21.99 -20.82 -23.95
CA GLY A 166 23.43 -20.58 -24.14
C GLY A 166 23.80 -19.76 -25.40
N ALA A 167 22.83 -19.48 -26.28
CA ALA A 167 22.96 -18.57 -27.42
C ALA A 167 22.52 -17.12 -27.12
N GLY A 168 22.12 -16.80 -25.88
CA GLY A 168 21.70 -15.46 -25.47
C GLY A 168 20.31 -15.02 -25.96
N LEU A 169 19.50 -15.95 -26.47
CA LEU A 169 18.14 -15.69 -26.95
C LEU A 169 17.11 -16.04 -25.86
N GLY A 170 16.17 -15.13 -25.61
CA GLY A 170 15.01 -15.38 -24.75
C GLY A 170 13.93 -16.17 -25.50
N ALA A 171 13.50 -17.30 -24.95
CA ALA A 171 12.40 -18.09 -25.51
C ALA A 171 11.08 -17.69 -24.85
N THR A 172 10.09 -17.30 -25.65
CA THR A 172 8.70 -17.12 -25.23
C THR A 172 7.84 -17.99 -26.14
N SER A 173 7.12 -18.96 -25.59
CA SER A 173 6.07 -19.74 -26.28
C SER A 173 4.86 -19.69 -25.36
N GLY A 174 3.69 -19.20 -25.77
CA GLY A 174 2.95 -19.64 -26.95
C GLY A 174 2.05 -20.79 -26.47
N GLU A 175 0.79 -20.47 -26.23
CA GLU A 175 -0.25 -21.32 -25.62
C GLU A 175 -0.31 -22.70 -26.25
N ASN A 176 -0.70 -23.69 -25.44
CA ASN A 176 -1.01 -25.05 -25.82
C ASN A 176 -2.30 -25.07 -26.67
N PRO A 177 -2.30 -25.64 -27.89
CA PRO A 177 -3.46 -26.36 -28.33
C PRO A 177 -3.02 -27.69 -28.91
N ASP A 178 -3.02 -28.73 -28.10
CA ASP A 178 -3.43 -30.02 -28.63
C ASP A 178 -4.44 -30.66 -27.69
N ASN A 179 -5.70 -30.29 -27.96
CA ASN A 179 -6.85 -31.15 -27.76
C ASN A 179 -6.77 -32.32 -28.76
N THR A 180 -5.73 -33.14 -28.67
CA THR A 180 -5.65 -34.39 -29.43
C THR A 180 -6.40 -35.46 -28.65
N ASN A 181 -7.61 -35.71 -29.14
CA ASN A 181 -8.48 -36.83 -28.86
C ASN A 181 -7.82 -38.00 -28.12
N VAL A 182 -8.42 -38.39 -27.01
CA VAL A 182 -8.26 -39.72 -26.42
C VAL A 182 -8.68 -40.74 -27.47
N GLN A 183 -7.71 -41.29 -28.19
CA GLN A 183 -7.90 -42.48 -29.01
C GLN A 183 -7.07 -43.60 -28.39
N GLU A 184 -7.74 -44.49 -27.65
CA GLU A 184 -7.20 -45.81 -27.31
C GLU A 184 -6.77 -46.48 -28.62
N ASP A 185 -5.55 -47.01 -28.67
CA ASP A 185 -4.99 -47.82 -29.76
C ASP A 185 -4.16 -47.11 -30.85
N THR A 186 -3.21 -46.25 -30.45
CA THR A 186 -2.04 -45.96 -31.29
C THR A 186 -0.75 -46.20 -30.51
N ALA A 187 0.08 -47.11 -31.02
CA ALA A 187 1.41 -47.38 -30.48
C ALA A 187 2.26 -46.10 -30.54
N GLY A 188 2.40 -45.42 -29.39
CA GLY A 188 3.14 -44.17 -29.29
C GLY A 188 4.60 -44.36 -29.67
N THR A 189 4.97 -43.85 -30.84
CA THR A 189 6.37 -43.53 -31.13
C THR A 189 6.76 -42.42 -30.17
N GLY A 190 7.79 -42.67 -29.34
CA GLY A 190 8.19 -41.77 -28.27
C GLY A 190 8.32 -40.34 -28.76
N ALA A 191 7.47 -39.45 -28.26
CA ALA A 191 7.69 -38.02 -28.38
C ALA A 191 9.05 -37.74 -27.72
N ALA A 192 10.03 -37.34 -28.53
CA ALA A 192 11.28 -36.82 -28.03
C ALA A 192 10.94 -35.57 -27.23
N SER A 193 10.91 -35.73 -25.91
CA SER A 193 10.80 -34.61 -25.00
C SER A 193 12.05 -33.78 -25.23
N ASN A 194 11.91 -32.65 -25.94
CA ASN A 194 12.95 -31.63 -26.02
C ASN A 194 13.05 -30.97 -24.63
N VAL A 195 13.56 -31.73 -23.66
CA VAL A 195 13.93 -31.25 -22.35
C VAL A 195 15.25 -30.52 -22.53
N ALA A 196 15.18 -29.20 -22.71
CA ALA A 196 16.10 -28.37 -21.94
C ALA A 196 15.54 -28.39 -20.51
N THR A 197 16.32 -28.93 -19.57
CA THR A 197 16.06 -29.05 -18.11
C THR A 197 15.06 -28.01 -17.58
N SER A 198 13.80 -28.45 -17.47
CA SER A 198 12.59 -27.65 -17.72
C SER A 198 12.23 -26.58 -16.68
N ILE A 199 12.14 -25.32 -17.12
CA ILE A 199 11.21 -24.33 -16.55
C ILE A 199 10.37 -23.77 -17.70
N VAL A 200 9.11 -24.22 -17.76
CA VAL A 200 8.09 -23.60 -18.62
C VAL A 200 7.28 -22.66 -17.72
N ALA A 201 7.55 -21.36 -17.79
CA ALA A 201 6.65 -20.37 -17.20
C ALA A 201 5.45 -20.19 -18.13
N VAL A 202 4.26 -20.41 -17.59
CA VAL A 202 3.00 -20.05 -18.23
C VAL A 202 2.83 -18.53 -18.16
N ASP A 203 2.18 -17.92 -19.17
CA ASP A 203 1.78 -16.50 -19.15
C ASP A 203 0.55 -16.30 -18.26
N GLY A 204 0.69 -16.63 -16.97
CA GLY A 204 -0.35 -16.41 -15.97
C GLY A 204 -0.40 -14.95 -15.51
N GLN A 205 -1.51 -14.56 -14.87
CA GLN A 205 -1.64 -13.22 -14.32
C GLN A 205 -0.64 -13.03 -13.17
N ARG A 206 0.47 -12.34 -13.43
CA ARG A 206 1.57 -12.09 -12.49
C ARG A 206 1.45 -10.79 -11.69
N SER A 207 0.41 -10.01 -11.95
CA SER A 207 0.17 -8.72 -11.27
C SER A 207 -1.28 -8.58 -10.80
N ALA A 208 -1.44 -7.95 -9.65
CA ALA A 208 -2.72 -7.64 -9.03
C ALA A 208 -2.83 -6.15 -8.74
N ILE A 209 -4.02 -5.61 -8.95
CA ILE A 209 -4.41 -4.28 -8.46
C ILE A 209 -5.59 -4.45 -7.50
N PHE A 210 -5.45 -3.90 -6.30
CA PHE A 210 -6.54 -3.67 -5.37
C PHE A 210 -6.77 -2.17 -5.26
N SER A 211 -7.93 -1.72 -5.71
CA SER A 211 -8.33 -0.32 -5.63
C SER A 211 -9.70 -0.19 -5.01
N GLY A 212 -9.92 0.96 -4.38
CA GLY A 212 -11.21 1.29 -3.80
C GLY A 212 -11.17 2.61 -3.06
N GLU A 213 -12.32 2.97 -2.52
CA GLU A 213 -12.48 4.07 -1.59
C GLU A 213 -12.87 3.49 -0.25
N TYR A 214 -12.29 4.04 0.81
CA TYR A 214 -12.58 3.69 2.17
C TYR A 214 -13.08 4.93 2.91
N LYS A 215 -14.18 4.78 3.63
CA LYS A 215 -14.70 5.81 4.53
C LYS A 215 -14.63 5.27 5.96
N PRO A 216 -14.24 6.10 6.93
CA PRO A 216 -14.28 5.70 8.34
C PRO A 216 -15.64 5.10 8.69
N GLY A 217 -15.65 3.96 9.40
CA GLY A 217 -16.85 3.23 9.79
C GLY A 217 -17.38 2.22 8.77
N MET A 218 -16.68 2.00 7.64
CA MET A 218 -17.13 1.07 6.59
C MET A 218 -16.85 -0.42 6.91
N PHE A 219 -15.83 -0.72 7.72
CA PHE A 219 -15.38 -2.10 7.93
C PHE A 219 -16.38 -2.96 8.73
N ARG A 220 -16.72 -2.55 9.96
CA ARG A 220 -17.64 -3.26 10.86
C ARG A 220 -18.47 -2.29 11.71
N ARG A 221 -19.73 -2.65 11.94
CA ARG A 221 -20.63 -1.95 12.88
C ARG A 221 -20.50 -2.60 14.25
N ASN A 222 -19.40 -2.30 14.94
CA ASN A 222 -19.18 -2.76 16.31
C ASN A 222 -19.67 -1.70 17.31
N ILE A 223 -19.98 -2.14 18.53
CA ILE A 223 -20.30 -1.24 19.64
C ILE A 223 -18.97 -0.84 20.28
N ASN A 224 -18.64 0.44 20.21
CA ASN A 224 -17.46 1.02 20.83
C ASN A 224 -17.89 2.09 21.82
N LEU A 225 -17.00 2.47 22.74
CA LEU A 225 -17.25 3.58 23.65
C LEU A 225 -17.24 4.90 22.87
N ASP A 226 -18.04 5.88 23.30
CA ASP A 226 -18.13 7.18 22.64
C ASP A 226 -16.77 7.89 22.56
N SER A 227 -15.92 7.72 23.59
CA SER A 227 -14.55 8.23 23.63
C SER A 227 -13.60 7.58 22.61
N GLU A 228 -13.94 6.41 22.08
CA GLU A 228 -13.16 5.74 21.02
C GLU A 228 -13.63 6.22 19.64
N VAL A 229 -14.85 6.76 19.54
CA VAL A 229 -15.46 7.28 18.32
C VAL A 229 -15.38 8.81 18.28
N GLU A 230 -14.22 9.35 18.65
CA GLU A 230 -13.94 10.78 18.49
C GLU A 230 -13.64 11.09 17.02
N ASN A 231 -14.41 11.98 16.41
CA ASN A 231 -14.21 12.35 15.01
C ASN A 231 -12.93 13.19 14.81
N TRP A 232 -12.45 13.90 15.83
CA TRP A 232 -11.33 14.82 15.72
C TRP A 232 -10.08 14.23 16.36
N THR A 233 -8.98 14.24 15.63
CA THR A 233 -7.68 13.75 16.11
C THR A 233 -6.68 14.91 16.16
N ALA A 234 -5.90 15.01 17.23
CA ALA A 234 -4.84 16.01 17.31
C ALA A 234 -3.75 15.71 16.27
N VAL A 235 -3.15 16.75 15.67
CA VAL A 235 -2.12 16.57 14.61
C VAL A 235 -0.83 15.88 15.09
N THR A 236 -0.70 15.60 16.38
CA THR A 236 0.43 14.90 16.99
C THR A 236 0.13 13.44 17.34
N THR A 237 -1.10 12.96 17.11
CA THR A 237 -1.53 11.62 17.50
C THR A 237 -2.27 10.88 16.39
N ASN A 238 -2.37 9.57 16.55
CA ASN A 238 -3.25 8.72 15.73
C ASN A 238 -4.69 8.74 16.28
N PRO A 239 -5.71 8.50 15.44
CA PRO A 239 -7.09 8.37 15.90
C PRO A 239 -7.25 7.19 16.87
N ALA A 240 -8.15 7.35 17.85
CA ALA A 240 -8.42 6.33 18.87
C ALA A 240 -9.02 5.04 18.30
N LEU A 241 -9.82 5.15 17.24
CA LEU A 241 -10.33 4.02 16.48
C LEU A 241 -9.54 3.86 15.17
N PRO A 242 -8.52 2.99 15.15
CA PRO A 242 -7.76 2.73 13.93
C PRO A 242 -8.57 1.80 13.03
N GLU A 243 -8.76 2.20 11.78
CA GLU A 243 -9.22 1.28 10.74
C GLU A 243 -8.09 1.11 9.74
N LYS A 244 -7.73 -0.15 9.48
CA LYS A 244 -6.50 -0.53 8.80
C LYS A 244 -6.81 -1.39 7.59
N LEU A 245 -6.12 -1.13 6.50
CA LEU A 245 -6.03 -1.98 5.31
C LEU A 245 -4.87 -2.94 5.49
N LEU A 246 -5.16 -4.24 5.44
CA LEU A 246 -4.18 -5.31 5.44
C LEU A 246 -4.04 -5.88 4.03
N ILE A 247 -2.81 -5.86 3.52
CA ILE A 247 -2.38 -6.62 2.35
C ILE A 247 -1.49 -7.75 2.85
N ARG A 248 -1.99 -8.98 2.80
CA ARG A 248 -1.24 -10.18 3.20
C ARG A 248 -0.79 -10.93 1.97
N ILE A 249 0.52 -11.17 1.88
CA ILE A 249 1.13 -11.99 0.85
C ILE A 249 1.48 -13.34 1.46
N LYS A 250 1.11 -14.42 0.77
CA LYS A 250 1.29 -15.78 1.26
C LYS A 250 1.76 -16.69 0.12
N PRO A 251 2.68 -17.64 0.36
CA PRO A 251 3.00 -18.65 -0.63
C PRO A 251 1.82 -19.60 -0.88
N VAL A 252 1.93 -20.41 -1.93
CA VAL A 252 0.89 -21.41 -2.26
C VAL A 252 0.90 -22.56 -1.25
N ASN A 253 2.09 -22.98 -0.80
CA ASN A 253 2.22 -23.93 0.29
C ASN A 253 1.76 -23.27 1.59
N ASP A 254 0.74 -23.84 2.23
CA ASP A 254 0.14 -23.33 3.45
C ASP A 254 0.09 -24.38 4.57
N GLY A 255 0.90 -25.43 4.46
CA GLY A 255 1.12 -26.35 5.57
C GLY A 255 1.61 -25.60 6.80
N ILE A 256 1.04 -25.89 7.96
CA ILE A 256 1.53 -25.39 9.25
C ILE A 256 1.23 -26.42 10.33
N SER A 257 2.20 -26.64 11.21
CA SER A 257 2.02 -27.38 12.44
C SER A 257 2.93 -26.76 13.52
N VAL A 258 2.68 -27.15 14.77
CA VAL A 258 3.27 -26.52 15.96
C VAL A 258 4.14 -27.55 16.67
N SER A 259 5.30 -27.12 17.15
CA SER A 259 6.28 -27.97 17.85
C SER A 259 6.76 -29.16 17.02
N ASP A 260 6.99 -28.94 15.71
CA ASP A 260 7.58 -29.93 14.82
C ASP A 260 8.88 -29.42 14.19
N ALA A 261 9.66 -30.31 13.59
CA ALA A 261 10.97 -29.98 13.03
C ALA A 261 10.94 -29.35 11.62
N ASN A 262 9.75 -29.13 11.05
CA ASN A 262 9.62 -28.69 9.68
C ASN A 262 9.70 -27.17 9.55
N ILE A 263 10.05 -26.76 8.33
CA ILE A 263 10.04 -25.37 7.88
C ILE A 263 8.81 -25.21 7.00
N TYR A 264 7.96 -24.25 7.33
CA TYR A 264 6.69 -24.02 6.64
C TYR A 264 6.68 -22.79 5.75
N GLY A 265 7.77 -22.02 5.74
CA GLY A 265 7.91 -20.85 4.88
C GLY A 265 8.31 -21.19 3.45
N ASP A 266 8.13 -20.20 2.56
CA ASP A 266 8.59 -20.27 1.17
C ASP A 266 9.23 -18.93 0.74
N ASP A 267 9.86 -18.91 -0.42
CA ASP A 267 10.56 -17.73 -0.95
C ASP A 267 9.55 -16.69 -1.51
N LEU A 268 9.50 -15.50 -0.90
CA LEU A 268 8.63 -14.41 -1.33
C LEU A 268 9.40 -13.31 -2.06
N ARG A 269 9.17 -13.22 -3.37
CA ARG A 269 9.86 -12.30 -4.29
C ARG A 269 8.83 -11.45 -5.07
N TYR A 270 8.49 -10.26 -4.55
CA TYR A 270 7.46 -9.42 -5.16
C TYR A 270 7.68 -7.92 -4.94
N LYS A 271 7.07 -7.11 -5.83
CA LYS A 271 7.06 -5.66 -5.75
C LYS A 271 5.66 -5.22 -5.33
N ILE A 272 5.58 -4.31 -4.35
CA ILE A 272 4.33 -3.66 -3.95
C ILE A 272 4.47 -2.15 -4.12
N GLN A 273 3.48 -1.54 -4.76
CA GLN A 273 3.34 -0.09 -4.88
C GLN A 273 2.00 0.32 -4.29
N VAL A 274 2.04 1.20 -3.30
CA VAL A 274 0.85 1.67 -2.60
C VAL A 274 0.71 3.15 -2.84
N LYS A 275 -0.48 3.57 -3.27
CA LYS A 275 -0.89 4.96 -3.40
C LYS A 275 -2.17 5.16 -2.61
N LEU A 276 -2.11 6.02 -1.61
CA LEU A 276 -3.24 6.40 -0.76
C LEU A 276 -3.47 7.89 -0.95
N ASN A 277 -4.69 8.28 -1.30
CA ASN A 277 -5.09 9.67 -1.39
C ASN A 277 -6.14 9.92 -0.31
N TYR A 278 -5.75 10.66 0.72
CA TYR A 278 -6.63 11.00 1.83
C TYR A 278 -7.31 12.33 1.57
N LEU A 279 -8.63 12.36 1.69
CA LEU A 279 -9.38 13.60 1.84
C LEU A 279 -9.49 13.91 3.33
N VAL A 280 -8.90 15.03 3.74
CA VAL A 280 -8.76 15.40 5.14
C VAL A 280 -9.36 16.77 5.38
N GLU A 281 -10.12 16.88 6.46
CA GLU A 281 -10.55 18.15 7.04
C GLU A 281 -9.58 18.53 8.16
N PHE A 282 -8.95 19.70 8.05
CA PHE A 282 -8.22 20.33 9.14
C PHE A 282 -9.07 21.40 9.79
N LYS A 283 -8.95 21.53 11.11
CA LYS A 283 -9.74 22.47 11.89
C LYS A 283 -8.95 23.03 13.06
N GLN A 284 -9.41 24.19 13.52
CA GLN A 284 -8.84 24.97 14.61
C GLN A 284 -7.43 25.44 14.23
N LEU A 285 -7.39 26.68 13.75
CA LEU A 285 -6.16 27.36 13.44
C LEU A 285 -5.36 27.60 14.74
N LYS A 286 -4.04 27.44 14.68
CA LYS A 286 -3.18 27.75 15.83
C LYS A 286 -3.33 29.23 16.22
N GLN A 287 -3.34 29.49 17.52
CA GLN A 287 -3.62 30.83 18.08
C GLN A 287 -2.77 31.94 17.43
N GLY A 288 -1.49 31.69 17.17
CA GLY A 288 -0.57 32.66 16.57
C GLY A 288 -0.91 33.02 15.11
N LEU A 289 -1.62 32.15 14.40
CA LEU A 289 -2.12 32.43 13.06
C LEU A 289 -3.52 33.07 13.12
N GLN A 290 -4.29 32.80 14.17
CA GLN A 290 -5.67 33.30 14.31
C GLN A 290 -5.67 34.77 14.73
N TRP A 291 -4.73 35.13 15.61
CA TRP A 291 -4.57 36.46 16.16
C TRP A 291 -3.13 36.94 15.95
N PRO A 292 -2.77 37.39 14.73
CA PRO A 292 -1.41 37.85 14.46
C PRO A 292 -1.07 39.07 15.32
N VAL A 293 0.06 39.00 16.02
CA VAL A 293 0.62 40.12 16.79
C VAL A 293 1.64 40.90 15.93
N GLN A 294 2.15 42.03 16.44
CA GLN A 294 3.04 42.94 15.69
C GLN A 294 4.30 42.28 15.08
N ARG A 295 4.68 41.09 15.56
CA ARG A 295 5.68 40.21 14.95
C ARG A 295 5.00 38.88 14.60
N GLN A 296 5.13 38.42 13.36
CA GLN A 296 4.55 37.14 12.96
C GLN A 296 5.19 36.01 13.79
N PRO A 297 4.38 35.14 14.44
CA PRO A 297 4.90 34.13 15.35
C PRO A 297 5.44 32.87 14.65
N LEU A 298 5.20 32.70 13.34
CA LEU A 298 5.57 31.50 12.59
C LEU A 298 6.42 31.86 11.36
N THR A 299 7.66 31.37 11.34
CA THR A 299 8.52 31.39 10.15
C THR A 299 8.40 30.04 9.45
N VAL A 300 7.86 30.02 8.23
CA VAL A 300 7.91 28.84 7.36
C VAL A 300 9.28 28.84 6.68
N THR A 301 10.21 28.04 7.20
CA THR A 301 11.53 27.86 6.58
C THR A 301 11.42 26.77 5.52
N VAL A 302 11.55 27.14 4.25
CA VAL A 302 11.72 26.16 3.17
C VAL A 302 13.17 25.69 3.21
N ALA A 303 13.40 24.47 3.69
CA ALA A 303 14.72 23.85 3.58
C ALA A 303 15.06 23.67 2.08
N GLN A 304 16.25 24.12 1.68
CA GLN A 304 16.75 23.88 0.33
C GLN A 304 16.85 22.37 0.12
N SER A 305 16.31 21.85 -0.98
CA SER A 305 16.41 20.43 -1.31
C SER A 305 17.88 20.05 -1.46
N VAL A 306 18.43 19.30 -0.51
CA VAL A 306 19.77 18.72 -0.64
C VAL A 306 19.64 17.57 -1.62
N PHE A 307 20.05 17.81 -2.87
CA PHE A 307 20.31 16.71 -3.78
C PHE A 307 21.48 15.93 -3.20
N SER A 308 21.31 14.66 -2.83
CA SER A 308 22.46 13.81 -2.61
C SER A 308 23.11 13.60 -3.97
N THR A 309 24.24 14.26 -4.22
CA THR A 309 25.16 13.82 -5.25
C THR A 309 25.61 12.42 -4.89
N ASN A 310 25.28 11.46 -5.75
CA ASN A 310 25.88 10.12 -5.73
C ASN A 310 27.40 10.19 -5.70
#